data_AF-C7ZQQ6-F1
#
_entry.id   AF-C7ZQQ6-F1
#
_cell.length_a   1.000
_cell.length_b   1.000
_cell.length_c   1.000
_cell.angle_alpha   90.00
_cell.angle_beta   90.00
_cell.angle_gamma   90.00
#
_symmetry.space_group_name_H-M   'P 1'
#
loop_
_entity.id
_entity.type
_entity.pdbx_description
1 polymer ?
#
loop_
_entity_poly.entity_id
_entity_poly.type
_entity_poly.pdbx_seq_one_letter_code
_entity_poly.pdbx_strand_id
1 'polypeptide(L)'
;GPVVRVGPNRYSVSQPKDIKTIYELGGKFTKSDYYKPLLNPNPEEQNIFPIQDNERHKERRRRISPLYTISSMVSYEPAVDDITAVCMRKLYQFAEEGRLLDIPHWMQYYAFNIIGEITVSYLHRC
;
A
#
# COMPACT_ATOMS: atom_id res chain seq x y z
N GLY A 1 7.11 -0.49 31.35
CA GLY A 1 7.72 -1.82 31.13
C GLY A 1 7.68 -2.15 29.64
N PRO A 2 8.30 -3.26 29.20
CA PRO A 2 8.35 -3.68 27.79
C PRO A 2 6.98 -4.06 27.19
N VAL A 3 6.01 -4.35 28.06
CA VAL A 3 4.59 -4.50 27.72
C VAL A 3 3.80 -3.53 28.59
N VAL A 4 2.92 -2.75 27.97
CA VAL A 4 2.04 -1.76 28.62
C VAL A 4 0.61 -2.01 28.18
N ARG A 5 -0.32 -2.16 29.13
CA ARG A 5 -1.76 -2.23 28.82
C ARG A 5 -2.28 -0.83 28.52
N VAL A 6 -2.79 -0.61 27.31
CA VAL A 6 -3.36 0.68 26.87
C VAL A 6 -4.89 0.70 26.90
N GLY A 7 -5.52 -0.45 27.15
CA GLY A 7 -6.98 -0.55 27.31
C GLY A 7 -7.45 -1.97 27.62
N PRO A 8 -8.77 -2.22 27.69
CA PRO A 8 -9.32 -3.56 27.78
C PRO A 8 -8.84 -4.42 26.60
N ASN A 9 -8.15 -5.53 26.89
CA ASN A 9 -7.58 -6.44 25.89
C ASN A 9 -6.66 -5.79 24.85
N ARG A 10 -6.05 -4.63 25.16
CA ARG A 10 -5.11 -3.92 24.27
C ARG A 10 -3.79 -3.70 24.98
N TYR A 11 -2.72 -4.19 24.36
CA TYR A 11 -1.37 -4.15 24.90
C TYR A 11 -0.42 -3.57 23.85
N SER A 12 0.43 -2.65 24.28
CA SER A 12 1.58 -2.16 23.53
C SER A 12 2.79 -2.99 23.93
N VAL A 13 3.49 -3.56 22.95
CA VAL A 13 4.68 -4.40 23.13
C VAL A 13 5.83 -3.74 22.38
N SER A 14 6.98 -3.56 23.03
CA SER A 14 8.10 -2.76 22.48
C SER A 14 9.39 -3.55 22.25
N GLN A 15 9.38 -4.87 22.44
CA GLN A 15 10.59 -5.70 22.37
C GLN A 15 10.76 -6.31 20.97
N PRO A 16 11.94 -6.15 20.32
CA PRO A 16 12.17 -6.68 18.97
C PRO A 16 11.99 -8.19 18.85
N LYS A 17 12.33 -8.95 19.90
CA LYS A 17 12.17 -10.42 19.93
C LYS A 17 10.72 -10.88 19.77
N ASP A 18 9.75 -10.05 20.13
CA ASP A 18 8.33 -10.38 20.09
C ASP A 18 7.71 -10.13 18.70
N ILE A 19 8.39 -9.36 17.83
CA ILE A 19 7.90 -8.99 16.49
C ILE A 19 7.55 -10.24 15.68
N LYS A 20 8.44 -11.24 15.67
CA LYS A 20 8.20 -12.49 14.93
C LYS A 20 6.96 -13.17 15.47
N THR A 21 6.82 -13.33 16.78
CA THR A 21 5.66 -13.99 17.39
C THR A 21 4.35 -13.27 17.10
N ILE A 22 4.34 -11.93 17.07
CA ILE A 22 3.13 -11.13 16.86
C ILE A 22 2.74 -11.04 15.38
N TYR A 23 3.70 -10.87 14.49
CA TYR A 23 3.48 -10.55 13.07
C TYR A 23 3.82 -11.69 12.10
N GLU A 24 4.03 -12.91 12.59
CA GLU A 24 4.30 -14.08 11.76
C GLU A 24 3.18 -14.31 10.73
N LEU A 25 3.57 -14.55 9.47
CA LEU A 25 2.65 -14.91 8.40
C LEU A 25 2.04 -16.27 8.69
N GLY A 26 0.71 -16.32 8.81
CA GLY A 26 -0.01 -17.55 9.21
C GLY A 26 0.11 -17.86 10.69
N GLY A 27 0.58 -16.91 11.51
CA GLY A 27 0.62 -17.02 12.95
C GLY A 27 -0.77 -17.13 13.59
N LYS A 28 -0.77 -17.37 14.90
CA LYS A 28 -2.02 -17.56 15.69
C LYS A 28 -2.77 -16.27 15.97
N PHE A 29 -2.13 -15.12 15.78
CA PHE A 29 -2.73 -13.80 16.02
C PHE A 29 -3.43 -13.32 14.76
N THR A 30 -4.75 -13.13 14.86
CA THR A 30 -5.55 -12.50 13.81
C THR A 30 -5.65 -11.00 14.05
N LYS A 31 -5.98 -10.25 12.99
CA LYS A 31 -6.26 -8.81 13.12
C LYS A 31 -7.41 -8.61 14.11
N SER A 32 -7.30 -7.60 14.98
CA SER A 32 -8.32 -7.32 15.99
C SER A 32 -9.60 -6.72 15.38
N ASP A 33 -10.66 -6.69 16.19
CA ASP A 33 -11.96 -6.09 15.85
C ASP A 33 -11.91 -4.62 15.44
N TYR A 34 -10.78 -3.95 15.68
CA TYR A 34 -10.48 -2.62 15.15
C TYR A 34 -10.69 -2.53 13.63
N TYR A 35 -10.45 -3.61 12.89
CA TYR A 35 -10.58 -3.62 11.42
C TYR A 35 -12.01 -3.85 10.93
N LYS A 36 -12.96 -4.28 11.79
CA LYS A 36 -14.34 -4.58 11.39
C LYS A 36 -15.05 -3.42 10.69
N PRO A 37 -14.95 -2.16 11.14
CA PRO A 37 -15.60 -1.02 10.48
C PRO A 37 -15.09 -0.75 9.06
N LEU A 38 -13.93 -1.28 8.69
CA LEU A 38 -13.33 -1.12 7.36
C LEU A 38 -13.77 -2.24 6.39
N LEU A 39 -14.47 -3.26 6.88
CA LEU A 39 -14.98 -4.35 6.04
C LEU A 39 -16.21 -3.88 5.26
N ASN A 40 -16.22 -4.15 3.94
CA ASN A 40 -17.43 -4.04 3.15
C ASN A 40 -18.48 -5.04 3.67
N PRO A 41 -19.76 -4.64 3.85
CA PRO A 41 -20.84 -5.55 4.22
C PRO A 41 -20.98 -6.75 3.28
N ASN A 42 -20.70 -6.58 1.98
CA ASN A 42 -20.64 -7.64 1.00
C ASN A 42 -19.29 -8.38 1.09
N PRO A 43 -19.26 -9.68 1.45
CA PRO A 43 -18.03 -10.47 1.52
C PRO A 43 -17.24 -10.53 0.21
N GLU A 44 -17.89 -10.45 -0.95
CA GLU A 44 -17.18 -10.53 -2.22
C GLU A 44 -16.39 -9.27 -2.57
N GLU A 45 -16.77 -8.14 -1.98
CA GLU A 45 -16.16 -6.82 -2.20
C GLU A 45 -15.20 -6.42 -1.07
N GLN A 46 -14.96 -7.31 -0.10
CA GLN A 46 -14.03 -7.01 0.99
C GLN A 46 -12.59 -6.90 0.46
N ASN A 47 -12.00 -5.72 0.68
CA ASN A 47 -10.57 -5.50 0.48
C ASN A 47 -9.76 -6.48 1.34
N ILE A 48 -8.62 -6.95 0.82
CA ILE A 48 -7.71 -7.85 1.55
C ILE A 48 -7.23 -7.27 2.90
N PHE A 49 -7.05 -5.96 2.98
CA PHE A 49 -6.45 -5.29 4.14
C PHE A 49 -7.21 -5.55 5.47
N PRO A 50 -8.52 -5.28 5.58
CA PRO A 50 -9.25 -5.48 6.83
C PRO A 50 -9.62 -6.94 7.15
N ILE A 51 -9.40 -7.90 6.24
CA ILE A 51 -9.77 -9.31 6.48
C ILE A 51 -9.01 -9.86 7.69
N GLN A 52 -9.77 -10.31 8.69
CA GLN A 52 -9.27 -10.89 9.94
C GLN A 52 -9.07 -12.41 9.85
N ASP A 53 -9.87 -13.10 9.03
CA ASP A 53 -9.75 -14.55 8.79
C ASP A 53 -8.48 -14.85 7.98
N ASN A 54 -7.59 -15.66 8.56
CA ASN A 54 -6.29 -15.95 7.98
C ASN A 54 -6.37 -16.75 6.67
N GLU A 55 -7.30 -17.70 6.55
CA GLU A 55 -7.43 -18.53 5.35
C GLU A 55 -8.01 -17.70 4.20
N ARG A 56 -9.04 -16.90 4.48
CA ARG A 56 -9.62 -16.00 3.47
C ARG A 56 -8.64 -14.89 3.05
N HIS A 57 -7.86 -14.36 3.99
CA HIS A 57 -6.79 -13.41 3.68
C HIS A 57 -5.72 -14.07 2.81
N LYS A 58 -5.30 -15.29 3.13
CA LYS A 58 -4.33 -16.07 2.34
C LYS A 58 -4.84 -16.35 0.93
N GLU A 59 -6.10 -16.71 0.78
CA GLU A 59 -6.72 -16.92 -0.53
C GLU A 59 -6.72 -15.64 -1.38
N ARG A 60 -7.22 -14.52 -0.84
CA ARG A 60 -7.22 -13.22 -1.53
C ARG A 60 -5.78 -12.77 -1.85
N ARG A 61 -4.83 -12.97 -0.93
CA ARG A 61 -3.41 -12.67 -1.15
C ARG A 61 -2.86 -13.44 -2.33
N ARG A 62 -3.14 -14.74 -2.41
CA ARG A 62 -2.67 -15.61 -3.50
C ARG A 62 -3.08 -15.09 -4.87
N ARG A 63 -4.26 -14.48 -5.00
CA ARG A 63 -4.75 -13.91 -6.26
C ARG A 63 -3.97 -12.67 -6.70
N ILE A 64 -3.52 -11.83 -5.76
CA ILE A 64 -2.80 -10.58 -6.05
C ILE A 64 -1.27 -10.73 -6.03
N SER A 65 -0.73 -11.74 -5.33
CA SER A 65 0.72 -11.96 -5.19
C SER A 65 1.50 -11.95 -6.51
N PRO A 66 0.98 -12.51 -7.65
CA PRO A 66 1.72 -12.48 -8.91
C PRO A 66 2.11 -11.06 -9.37
N LEU A 67 1.25 -10.07 -9.13
CA LEU A 67 1.49 -8.66 -9.50
C LEU A 67 2.69 -8.04 -8.76
N TYR A 68 3.08 -8.62 -7.62
CA TYR A 68 4.17 -8.14 -6.78
C TYR A 68 5.43 -9.01 -6.86
N THR A 69 5.52 -9.88 -7.86
CA THR A 69 6.75 -10.65 -8.12
C THR A 69 7.82 -9.76 -8.73
N ILE A 70 9.10 -10.10 -8.56
CA ILE A 70 10.22 -9.37 -9.16
C ILE A 70 10.07 -9.29 -10.68
N SER A 71 9.66 -10.39 -11.33
CA SER A 71 9.42 -10.41 -12.78
C SER A 71 8.33 -9.44 -13.21
N SER A 72 7.22 -9.35 -12.48
CA SER A 72 6.18 -8.36 -12.75
C SER A 72 6.65 -6.94 -12.47
N MET A 73 7.42 -6.73 -11.41
CA MET A 73 7.95 -5.41 -11.05
C MET A 73 8.91 -4.86 -12.11
N VAL A 74 9.78 -5.71 -12.67
CA VAL A 74 10.65 -5.33 -13.81
C VAL A 74 9.81 -4.95 -15.03
N SER A 75 8.70 -5.66 -15.30
CA SER A 75 7.82 -5.30 -16.42
C SER A 75 7.14 -3.93 -16.27
N TYR A 76 7.14 -3.36 -15.06
CA TYR A 76 6.57 -2.03 -14.78
C TYR A 76 7.58 -0.89 -14.96
N GLU A 77 8.88 -1.18 -15.06
CA GLU A 77 9.92 -0.14 -15.19
C GLU A 77 9.66 0.85 -16.33
N PRO A 78 9.26 0.43 -17.55
CA PRO A 78 9.00 1.38 -18.64
C PRO A 78 7.88 2.37 -18.33
N ALA A 79 6.81 1.91 -17.65
CA ALA A 79 5.71 2.76 -17.23
C ALA A 79 6.16 3.80 -16.19
N VAL A 80 7.03 3.40 -15.25
CA VAL A 80 7.60 4.31 -14.26
C VAL A 80 8.51 5.35 -14.93
N ASP A 81 9.34 4.93 -15.88
CA ASP A 81 10.25 5.81 -16.61
C ASP A 81 9.49 6.88 -17.40
N ASP A 82 8.42 6.50 -18.11
CA ASP A 82 7.60 7.41 -18.89
C ASP A 82 6.94 8.49 -18.01
N ILE A 83 6.32 8.09 -16.90
CA ILE A 83 5.68 9.02 -15.96
C ILE A 83 6.73 9.88 -15.24
N THR A 84 7.89 9.33 -14.94
CA THR A 84 9.00 10.09 -14.34
C THR A 84 9.52 11.15 -15.31
N ALA A 85 9.65 10.83 -16.60
CA ALA A 85 10.02 11.82 -17.61
C ALA A 85 9.00 12.96 -17.70
N VAL A 86 7.68 12.66 -17.64
CA VAL A 86 6.62 13.70 -17.58
C VAL A 86 6.77 14.56 -16.33
N CYS A 87 6.95 13.93 -15.17
CA CYS A 87 7.11 14.63 -13.89
C CYS A 87 8.30 15.59 -13.91
N MET A 88 9.46 15.12 -14.37
CA MET A 88 10.67 15.93 -14.48
C MET A 88 10.49 17.12 -15.43
N ARG A 89 9.87 16.91 -16.60
CA ARG A 89 9.56 18.02 -17.53
C ARG A 89 8.71 19.10 -16.87
N LYS A 90 7.68 18.72 -16.10
CA LYS A 90 6.82 19.67 -15.38
C LYS A 90 7.56 20.39 -14.26
N LEU A 91 8.44 19.69 -13.53
CA LEU A 91 9.27 20.31 -12.50
C LEU A 91 10.23 21.35 -13.08
N TYR A 92 10.87 21.06 -14.23
CA TYR A 92 11.69 22.04 -14.92
C TYR A 92 10.88 23.27 -15.36
N GLN A 93 9.69 23.05 -15.94
CA GLN A 93 8.79 24.14 -16.31
C GLN A 93 8.43 25.04 -15.10
N PHE A 94 8.08 24.44 -13.96
CA PHE A 94 7.75 25.22 -12.76
C PHE A 94 8.95 25.96 -12.18
N ALA A 95 10.15 25.41 -12.32
CA ALA A 95 11.38 26.08 -11.93
C ALA A 95 11.66 27.30 -12.81
N GLU A 96 11.47 27.20 -14.12
CA GLU A 96 11.58 28.34 -15.06
C GLU A 96 10.54 29.44 -14.78
N GLU A 97 9.32 29.04 -14.41
CA GLU A 97 8.23 29.96 -14.04
C GLU A 97 8.41 30.58 -12.64
N GLY A 98 9.39 30.13 -11.85
CA GLY A 98 9.59 30.58 -10.46
C GLY A 98 8.42 30.23 -9.53
N ARG A 99 7.66 29.18 -9.86
CA ARG A 99 6.42 28.80 -9.17
C ARG A 99 6.70 27.98 -7.92
N LEU A 100 6.06 28.36 -6.80
CA LEU A 100 6.07 27.55 -5.58
C LEU A 100 5.24 26.27 -5.76
N LEU A 101 5.79 25.14 -5.31
CA LEU A 101 5.16 23.82 -5.43
C LEU A 101 4.90 23.22 -4.04
N ASP A 102 3.68 22.73 -3.85
CA ASP A 102 3.34 21.84 -2.73
C ASP A 102 3.83 20.42 -3.05
N ILE A 103 4.99 20.05 -2.49
CA ILE A 103 5.64 18.77 -2.76
C ILE A 103 4.77 17.57 -2.37
N PRO A 104 4.18 17.49 -1.15
CA PRO A 104 3.26 16.41 -0.79
C PRO A 104 2.15 16.15 -1.83
N HIS A 105 1.49 17.22 -2.27
CA HIS A 105 0.39 17.12 -3.23
C HIS A 105 0.89 16.70 -4.62
N TRP A 106 2.02 17.23 -5.05
CA TRP A 106 2.64 16.86 -6.31
C TRP A 106 3.10 15.40 -6.34
N MET A 107 3.70 14.91 -5.25
CA MET A 107 4.11 13.51 -5.12
C MET A 107 2.90 12.57 -5.12
N GLN A 108 1.75 13.01 -4.59
CA GLN A 108 0.51 12.24 -4.67
C GLN A 108 0.04 12.07 -6.13
N TYR A 109 0.13 13.13 -6.96
CA TYR A 109 -0.19 13.02 -8.39
C TYR A 109 0.76 12.09 -9.13
N TYR A 110 2.06 12.21 -8.87
CA TYR A 110 3.07 11.32 -9.45
C TYR A 110 2.80 9.84 -9.10
N ALA A 111 2.59 9.53 -7.82
CA ALA A 111 2.29 8.18 -7.37
C ALA A 111 0.97 7.64 -7.97
N PHE A 112 -0.06 8.49 -8.05
CA PHE A 112 -1.33 8.12 -8.67
C PHE A 112 -1.18 7.80 -10.16
N ASN A 113 -0.39 8.58 -10.90
CA ASN A 113 -0.13 8.35 -12.32
C ASN A 113 0.64 7.05 -12.57
N ILE A 114 1.67 6.77 -11.76
CA ILE A 114 2.42 5.50 -11.85
C ILE A 114 1.50 4.31 -11.60
N ILE A 115 0.74 4.32 -10.50
CA ILE A 115 -0.14 3.21 -10.17
C ILE A 115 -1.21 3.02 -11.26
N GLY A 116 -1.77 4.12 -11.77
CA GLY A 116 -2.76 4.10 -12.85
C GLY A 116 -2.21 3.48 -14.15
N GLU A 117 -0.99 3.84 -14.54
CA GLU A 117 -0.34 3.28 -15.72
C GLU A 117 -0.07 1.77 -15.56
N ILE A 118 0.43 1.36 -14.38
CA ILE A 118 0.72 -0.05 -14.10
C ILE A 118 -0.55 -0.91 -14.04
N THR A 119 -1.64 -0.41 -13.45
CA THR A 119 -2.84 -1.23 -13.19
C THR A 119 -3.86 -1.23 -14.33
N VAL A 120 -4.00 -0.13 -15.06
CA VAL A 120 -5.07 0.04 -16.05
C VAL A 120 -4.50 0.29 -17.46
N SER A 121 -3.17 0.36 -17.62
CA SER A 121 -2.51 0.74 -18.88
C SER A 121 -3.11 2.03 -19.46
N TYR A 122 -3.47 2.97 -18.58
CA TYR A 122 -4.27 4.13 -18.95
C TYR A 122 -3.39 5.37 -19.11
N LEU A 123 -2.81 5.50 -20.31
CA LEU A 123 -2.11 6.70 -20.77
C LEU A 123 -3.10 7.87 -20.87
N HIS A 124 -3.25 8.67 -19.80
CA HIS A 124 -3.66 10.06 -19.96
C HIS A 124 -2.47 10.81 -20.58
N ARG A 125 -2.37 10.76 -21.91
CA ARG A 125 -1.60 11.74 -22.69
C ARG A 125 -2.29 13.10 -22.52
N CYS A 126 -1.92 13.83 -21.48
CA CYS A 126 -2.07 15.27 -21.42
C CYS A 126 -0.77 15.94 -21.82
#